data_AF-A0ABC9VXF0-F1
#
_entry.id   AF-A0ABC9VXF0-F1
#
_cell.length_a   1.000
_cell.length_b   1.000
_cell.length_c   1.000
_cell.angle_alpha   90.00
_cell.angle_beta   90.00
_cell.angle_gamma   90.00
#
_symmetry.space_group_name_H-M   'P 1'
#
loop_
_entity.id
_entity.type
_entity.pdbx_description
1 polymer ?
#
loop_
_entity_poly.entity_id
_entity_poly.type
_entity_poly.pdbx_seq_one_letter_code
_entity_poly.pdbx_strand_id
1 'polypeptide(L)'
;MLEFRILRTARREHSKLTTLDFRRADFGLFRDLLGRIPWDKALEGRGAQDSWLIFKGHLLQAQERCIPTKRKSSRSTKRPPWMNKELLGKVKQKKEAYRGWKQGQVAWEEYRETIQAAREQVRKAKALIEISLARDVKDNKESFYRYVSEKRRMRENVGPLWNETGDLVTPDMEKAEVLNDIFASVFTGKCLSHTAQVTEGKGRGWESAEPPTVGEDQVQEYLRNLKVHKSMGPDESHP
;
A
#
# COMPACT_ATOMS: atom_id res chain seq x y z
N MET A 1 -5.63 35.50 15.47
CA MET A 1 -6.11 35.19 14.11
C MET A 1 -4.89 34.70 13.35
N LEU A 2 -4.78 33.39 13.12
CA LEU A 2 -3.60 32.78 12.50
C LEU A 2 -3.83 32.64 11.00
N GLU A 3 -3.05 33.35 10.19
CA GLU A 3 -3.03 33.22 8.73
C GLU A 3 -1.95 32.23 8.30
N PHE A 4 -2.27 31.35 7.35
CA PHE A 4 -1.29 30.49 6.70
C PHE A 4 -1.46 30.49 5.18
N ARG A 5 -0.34 30.50 4.46
CA ARG A 5 -0.26 30.43 2.99
C ARG A 5 0.40 29.12 2.58
N ILE A 6 -0.36 28.26 1.90
CA ILE A 6 0.13 26.98 1.37
C ILE A 6 0.73 27.19 -0.02
N LEU A 7 2.02 26.91 -0.18
CA LEU A 7 2.68 26.87 -1.48
C LEU A 7 2.67 25.45 -2.05
N ARG A 8 2.17 25.28 -3.27
CA ARG A 8 2.22 24.01 -4.01
C ARG A 8 3.58 23.86 -4.70
N THR A 9 4.52 23.12 -4.11
CA THR A 9 5.71 22.67 -4.82
C THR A 9 5.45 21.37 -5.58
N ALA A 10 5.75 21.39 -6.87
CA ALA A 10 5.49 20.30 -7.80
C ALA A 10 6.76 19.50 -8.08
N ARG A 11 7.27 18.73 -7.12
CA ARG A 11 8.18 17.60 -7.44
C ARG A 11 8.17 16.56 -6.34
N ARG A 12 7.94 15.33 -6.76
CA ARG A 12 7.75 14.15 -5.91
C ARG A 12 9.07 13.40 -5.86
N GLU A 13 9.69 13.30 -4.70
CA GLU A 13 10.82 12.37 -4.55
C GLU A 13 10.31 10.94 -4.75
N HIS A 14 11.07 10.17 -5.54
CA HIS A 14 10.75 8.79 -5.83
C HIS A 14 11.33 7.92 -4.70
N SER A 15 10.49 7.47 -3.78
CA SER A 15 10.91 6.45 -2.80
C SER A 15 11.31 5.16 -3.54
N LYS A 16 12.59 4.80 -3.44
CA LYS A 16 13.20 3.62 -4.09
C LYS A 16 12.86 2.33 -3.33
N LEU A 17 11.58 2.09 -3.04
CA LEU A 17 11.16 0.88 -2.34
C LEU A 17 11.29 -0.34 -3.28
N THR A 18 12.07 -1.34 -2.88
CA THR A 18 12.15 -2.66 -3.53
C THR A 18 11.06 -3.58 -2.98
N THR A 19 10.53 -4.46 -3.82
CA THR A 19 9.55 -5.50 -3.43
C THR A 19 9.83 -6.78 -4.19
N LEU A 20 9.54 -7.94 -3.61
CA LEU A 20 9.67 -9.23 -4.27
C LEU A 20 8.72 -9.35 -5.48
N ASP A 21 9.17 -10.01 -6.55
CA ASP A 21 8.41 -10.25 -7.77
C ASP A 21 8.00 -11.72 -7.94
N PHE A 22 6.98 -12.11 -7.18
CA PHE A 22 6.42 -13.47 -7.19
C PHE A 22 5.95 -13.96 -8.58
N ARG A 23 5.71 -13.06 -9.55
CA ARG A 23 5.36 -13.45 -10.92
C ARG A 23 6.52 -14.10 -11.68
N ARG A 24 7.75 -13.82 -11.25
CA ARG A 24 8.99 -14.34 -11.84
C ARG A 24 9.70 -15.29 -10.87
N ALA A 25 9.02 -15.71 -9.81
CA ALA A 25 9.58 -16.64 -8.84
C ALA A 25 9.69 -18.04 -9.43
N ASP A 26 10.79 -18.72 -9.15
CA ASP A 26 10.94 -20.14 -9.42
C ASP A 26 10.45 -20.95 -8.20
N PHE A 27 9.15 -21.28 -8.22
CA PHE A 27 8.54 -22.09 -7.17
C PHE A 27 8.98 -23.57 -7.20
N GLY A 28 9.55 -24.04 -8.32
CA GLY A 28 10.15 -25.37 -8.40
C GLY A 28 11.40 -25.44 -7.53
N LEU A 29 12.36 -24.55 -7.82
CA LEU A 29 13.60 -24.43 -7.06
C LEU A 29 13.35 -24.08 -5.59
N PHE A 30 12.34 -23.25 -5.30
CA PHE A 30 11.98 -22.89 -3.92
C PHE A 30 11.54 -24.12 -3.10
N ARG A 31 10.70 -24.99 -3.68
CA ARG A 31 10.26 -26.23 -3.03
C ARG A 31 11.40 -27.22 -2.87
N ASP A 32 12.26 -27.34 -3.88
CA ASP A 32 13.42 -28.24 -3.82
C ASP A 32 14.42 -27.83 -2.74
N LEU A 33 14.67 -26.52 -2.58
CA LEU A 33 15.57 -26.01 -1.54
C LEU A 33 15.05 -26.29 -0.13
N LEU A 34 13.75 -26.16 0.10
CA LEU A 34 13.14 -26.44 1.39
C LEU A 34 12.96 -27.94 1.64
N GLY A 35 12.68 -28.74 0.60
CA GLY A 35 12.51 -30.18 0.70
C GLY A 35 13.81 -30.96 0.92
N ARG A 36 14.97 -30.38 0.58
CA ARG A 36 16.29 -30.99 0.82
C ARG A 36 16.80 -30.83 2.26
N ILE A 37 16.16 -30.01 3.06
CA ILE A 37 16.58 -29.75 4.44
C ILE A 37 16.12 -30.91 5.31
N PRO A 38 17.03 -31.57 6.07
CA PRO A 38 16.64 -32.62 7.00
C PRO A 38 16.01 -31.99 8.25
N TRP A 39 14.73 -31.62 8.16
CA TRP A 39 14.00 -30.90 9.20
C TRP A 39 14.00 -31.64 10.54
N ASP A 40 13.90 -32.97 10.52
CA ASP A 40 13.91 -33.80 11.72
C ASP A 40 15.17 -33.55 12.57
N LYS A 41 16.35 -33.47 11.92
CA LYS A 41 17.62 -33.19 12.59
C LYS A 41 17.82 -31.70 12.89
N ALA A 42 17.30 -30.82 12.04
CA ALA A 42 17.45 -29.38 12.21
C ALA A 42 16.67 -28.87 13.44
N LEU A 43 15.54 -29.52 13.74
CA LEU A 43 14.60 -29.12 14.80
C LEU A 43 14.70 -30.01 16.05
N GLU A 44 15.48 -31.11 16.01
CA GLU A 44 15.64 -32.04 17.13
C GLU A 44 16.15 -31.35 18.41
N GLY A 45 15.43 -31.57 19.53
CA GLY A 45 15.84 -31.09 20.85
C GLY A 45 15.74 -29.57 21.06
N ARG A 46 15.11 -28.82 20.13
CA ARG A 46 14.98 -27.36 20.22
C ARG A 46 13.60 -26.91 20.69
N GLY A 47 13.55 -25.78 21.37
CA GLY A 47 12.30 -25.14 21.75
C GLY A 47 11.53 -24.61 20.52
N ALA A 48 10.24 -24.31 20.70
CA ALA A 48 9.38 -23.81 19.62
C ALA A 48 9.91 -22.51 18.98
N GLN A 49 10.44 -21.60 19.80
CA GLN A 49 10.99 -20.33 19.31
C GLN A 49 12.25 -20.52 18.47
N ASP A 50 13.18 -21.37 18.92
CA ASP A 50 14.42 -21.64 18.19
C ASP A 50 14.15 -22.40 16.89
N SER A 51 13.21 -23.35 16.93
CA SER A 51 12.73 -24.08 15.76
C SER A 51 12.11 -23.13 14.72
N TRP A 52 11.30 -22.16 15.16
CA TRP A 52 10.74 -21.14 14.29
C TRP A 52 11.80 -20.24 13.65
N LEU A 53 12.82 -19.81 14.40
CA LEU A 53 13.90 -18.98 13.88
C LEU A 53 14.72 -19.71 12.80
N ILE A 54 14.99 -21.00 13.00
CA ILE A 54 15.69 -21.85 12.04
C ILE A 54 14.86 -22.02 10.77
N PHE A 55 13.58 -22.35 10.92
CA PHE A 55 12.65 -22.46 9.80
C PHE A 55 12.57 -21.14 9.02
N LYS A 56 12.35 -20.02 9.71
CA LYS A 56 12.28 -18.69 9.11
C LYS A 56 13.57 -18.33 8.38
N GLY A 57 14.73 -18.66 8.93
CA GLY A 57 16.03 -18.42 8.29
C GLY A 57 16.15 -19.14 6.96
N HIS A 58 15.81 -20.43 6.91
CA HIS A 58 15.84 -21.22 5.68
C HIS A 58 14.79 -20.76 4.66
N LEU A 59 13.60 -20.37 5.12
CA LEU A 59 12.55 -19.81 4.27
C LEU A 59 12.98 -18.52 3.59
N LEU A 60 13.56 -17.58 4.36
CA LEU A 60 14.06 -16.31 3.83
C LEU A 60 15.25 -16.53 2.87
N GLN A 61 16.14 -17.47 3.18
CA GLN A 61 17.26 -17.81 2.31
C GLN A 61 16.79 -18.41 0.97
N ALA A 62 15.78 -19.29 0.99
CA ALA A 62 15.16 -19.80 -0.23
C ALA A 62 14.46 -18.67 -1.01
N GLN A 63 13.80 -17.74 -0.30
CA GLN A 63 13.10 -16.60 -0.89
C GLN A 63 14.05 -15.67 -1.63
N GLU A 64 15.19 -15.32 -1.04
CA GLU A 64 16.22 -14.48 -1.68
C GLU A 64 16.79 -15.11 -2.94
N ARG A 65 16.94 -16.44 -2.97
CA ARG A 65 17.52 -17.16 -4.11
C ARG A 65 16.53 -17.38 -5.25
N CYS A 66 15.26 -17.60 -4.94
CA CYS A 66 14.26 -18.01 -5.93
C CYS A 66 13.35 -16.87 -6.39
N ILE A 67 13.27 -15.76 -5.65
CA ILE A 67 12.33 -14.67 -5.92
C ILE A 67 13.08 -13.38 -6.23
N PRO A 68 13.16 -12.96 -7.51
CA PRO A 68 13.84 -11.73 -7.86
C PRO A 68 13.12 -10.52 -7.28
N THR A 69 13.87 -9.48 -6.92
CA THR A 69 13.31 -8.21 -6.47
C THR A 69 13.00 -7.29 -7.66
N LYS A 70 11.89 -6.56 -7.58
CA LYS A 70 11.56 -5.46 -8.49
C LYS A 70 11.55 -4.15 -7.73
N ARG A 71 12.04 -3.09 -8.40
CA ARG A 71 11.84 -1.72 -7.91
C ARG A 71 10.35 -1.40 -8.02
N LYS A 72 9.75 -0.85 -6.97
CA LYS A 72 8.46 -0.15 -7.11
C LYS A 72 8.71 1.00 -8.06
N SER A 73 8.20 0.89 -9.29
CA SER A 73 8.08 2.06 -10.13
C SER A 73 7.24 3.06 -9.36
N SER A 74 7.69 4.31 -9.29
CA SER A 74 6.82 5.37 -8.81
C SER A 74 5.51 5.25 -9.58
N ARG A 75 4.39 5.22 -8.85
CA ARG A 75 3.05 4.92 -9.40
C ARG A 75 2.59 5.89 -10.50
N SER A 76 3.45 6.83 -10.93
CA SER A 76 3.18 7.87 -11.91
C SER A 76 2.93 7.34 -13.34
N THR A 77 3.34 6.11 -13.66
CA THR A 77 3.18 5.54 -15.02
C THR A 77 2.12 4.46 -15.15
N LYS A 78 1.48 4.02 -14.06
CA LYS A 78 0.39 3.04 -14.18
C LYS A 78 -0.83 3.73 -14.80
N ARG A 79 -1.13 3.34 -16.04
CA ARG A 79 -2.36 3.76 -16.71
C ARG A 79 -3.55 3.39 -15.82
N PRO A 80 -4.49 4.33 -15.58
CA PRO A 80 -5.69 4.02 -14.84
C PRO A 80 -6.43 2.82 -15.48
N PRO A 81 -7.13 2.00 -14.69
CA PRO A 81 -7.80 0.81 -15.21
C PRO A 81 -8.78 1.10 -16.36
N TRP A 82 -9.40 2.30 -16.36
CA TRP A 82 -10.34 2.75 -17.39
C TRP A 82 -9.68 3.22 -18.68
N MET A 83 -8.35 3.33 -18.74
CA MET A 83 -7.64 3.95 -19.85
C MET A 83 -7.19 2.90 -20.88
N ASN A 84 -8.10 2.52 -21.78
CA ASN A 84 -7.81 1.67 -22.93
C ASN A 84 -7.15 2.46 -24.09
N LYS A 85 -6.69 1.76 -25.14
CA LYS A 85 -5.99 2.36 -26.30
C LYS A 85 -6.88 3.35 -27.06
N GLU A 86 -8.17 3.08 -27.17
CA GLU A 86 -9.16 3.92 -27.86
C GLU A 86 -9.42 5.23 -27.13
N LEU A 87 -9.67 5.18 -25.82
CA LEU A 87 -9.85 6.35 -24.97
C LEU A 87 -8.60 7.21 -24.93
N LEU A 88 -7.42 6.59 -24.96
CA LEU A 88 -6.16 7.32 -25.09
C LEU A 88 -6.10 8.09 -26.43
N GLY A 89 -6.57 7.49 -27.52
CA GLY A 89 -6.74 8.16 -28.81
C GLY A 89 -7.67 9.36 -28.71
N LYS A 90 -8.84 9.22 -28.07
CA LYS A 90 -9.78 10.32 -27.83
C LYS A 90 -9.20 11.45 -26.97
N VAL A 91 -8.41 11.10 -25.94
CA VAL A 91 -7.71 12.10 -25.12
C VAL A 91 -6.64 12.85 -25.93
N LYS A 92 -5.95 12.18 -26.86
CA LYS A 92 -5.01 12.83 -27.79
C LYS A 92 -5.72 13.74 -28.78
N GLN A 93 -6.81 13.28 -29.39
CA GLN A 93 -7.67 14.10 -30.26
C GLN A 93 -8.15 15.37 -29.55
N LYS A 94 -8.56 15.27 -28.28
CA LYS A 94 -8.92 16.44 -27.47
C LYS A 94 -7.76 17.43 -27.29
N LYS A 95 -6.53 16.94 -27.12
CA LYS A 95 -5.33 17.80 -27.02
C LYS A 95 -4.99 18.44 -28.36
N GLU A 96 -5.13 17.71 -29.46
CA GLU A 96 -4.93 18.21 -30.82
C GLU A 96 -5.95 19.30 -31.16
N ALA A 97 -7.23 19.05 -30.89
CA ALA A 97 -8.29 20.03 -31.08
C ALA A 97 -8.06 21.31 -30.26
N TYR A 98 -7.56 21.19 -29.02
CA TYR A 98 -7.16 22.36 -28.22
C TYR A 98 -6.00 23.15 -28.86
N ARG A 99 -5.00 22.46 -29.42
CA ARG A 99 -3.89 23.14 -30.13
C ARG A 99 -4.38 23.86 -31.39
N GLY A 100 -5.21 23.19 -32.19
CA GLY A 100 -5.80 23.77 -33.40
C GLY A 100 -6.71 24.96 -33.09
N TRP A 101 -7.56 24.86 -32.07
CA TRP A 101 -8.40 25.98 -31.63
C TRP A 101 -7.55 27.17 -31.15
N LYS A 102 -6.49 26.91 -30.36
CA LYS A 102 -5.58 27.96 -29.89
C LYS A 102 -4.82 28.65 -31.03
N GLN A 103 -4.65 27.98 -32.17
CA GLN A 103 -4.00 28.50 -33.38
C GLN A 103 -5.01 29.08 -34.40
N GLY A 104 -6.31 29.11 -34.08
CA GLY A 104 -7.36 29.61 -34.97
C GLY A 104 -7.71 28.67 -36.13
N GLN A 105 -7.20 27.44 -36.14
CA GLN A 105 -7.44 26.45 -37.20
C GLN A 105 -8.73 25.64 -37.02
N VAL A 106 -9.29 25.65 -35.80
CA VAL A 106 -10.47 24.85 -35.44
C VAL A 106 -11.51 25.77 -34.82
N ALA A 107 -12.75 25.68 -35.31
CA ALA A 107 -13.86 26.44 -34.76
C ALA A 107 -14.14 26.02 -33.31
N TRP A 108 -14.61 26.98 -32.49
CA TRP A 108 -14.95 26.71 -31.09
C TRP A 108 -15.98 25.57 -30.93
N GLU A 109 -16.92 25.47 -31.86
CA GLU A 109 -18.00 24.48 -31.84
C GLU A 109 -17.46 23.05 -32.02
N GLU A 110 -16.61 22.83 -33.01
CA GLU A 110 -15.94 21.54 -33.26
C GLU A 110 -15.04 21.12 -32.09
N TYR A 111 -14.35 22.09 -31.46
CA TYR A 111 -13.59 21.86 -30.25
C TYR A 111 -14.48 21.48 -29.06
N ARG A 112 -15.63 22.15 -28.90
CA ARG A 112 -16.58 21.88 -27.81
C ARG A 112 -17.16 20.47 -27.92
N GLU A 113 -17.55 20.05 -29.12
CA GLU A 113 -18.09 18.72 -29.38
C GLU A 113 -17.06 17.62 -29.09
N THR A 114 -15.83 17.79 -29.57
CA THR A 114 -14.73 16.83 -29.31
C THR A 114 -14.40 16.71 -27.82
N ILE A 115 -14.46 17.82 -27.05
CA ILE A 115 -14.33 17.76 -25.59
C ILE A 115 -15.48 16.99 -24.96
N GLN A 116 -16.72 17.27 -25.35
CA GLN A 116 -17.91 16.68 -24.75
C GLN A 116 -17.95 15.17 -25.00
N ALA A 117 -17.71 14.76 -26.24
CA ALA A 117 -17.60 13.35 -26.62
C ALA A 117 -16.49 12.63 -25.84
N ALA A 118 -15.29 13.24 -25.72
CA ALA A 118 -14.20 12.64 -24.97
C ALA A 118 -14.50 12.53 -23.46
N ARG A 119 -15.16 13.54 -22.87
CA ARG A 119 -15.59 13.51 -21.47
C ARG A 119 -16.64 12.43 -21.21
N GLU A 120 -17.62 12.31 -22.10
CA GLU A 120 -18.68 11.30 -22.04
C GLU A 120 -18.09 9.89 -22.03
N GLN A 121 -17.20 9.60 -22.97
CA GLN A 121 -16.55 8.30 -23.09
C GLN A 121 -15.70 7.95 -21.87
N VAL A 122 -14.95 8.92 -21.34
CA VAL A 122 -14.20 8.73 -20.09
C VAL A 122 -15.14 8.49 -18.90
N ARG A 123 -16.29 9.16 -18.84
CA ARG A 123 -17.28 8.94 -17.78
C ARG A 123 -17.85 7.52 -17.85
N LYS A 124 -18.27 7.08 -19.05
CA LYS A 124 -18.78 5.72 -19.29
C LYS A 124 -17.75 4.65 -18.92
N ALA A 125 -16.50 4.81 -19.34
CA ALA A 125 -15.44 3.86 -19.03
C ALA A 125 -15.15 3.73 -17.54
N LYS A 126 -15.18 4.85 -16.79
CA LYS A 126 -15.05 4.82 -15.33
C LYS A 126 -16.23 4.11 -14.68
N ALA A 127 -17.45 4.43 -15.10
CA ALA A 127 -18.66 3.82 -14.58
C ALA A 127 -18.67 2.30 -14.80
N LEU A 128 -18.23 1.81 -15.97
CA LEU A 128 -18.15 0.37 -16.24
C LEU A 128 -17.24 -0.38 -15.27
N ILE A 129 -16.09 0.21 -14.92
CA ILE A 129 -15.17 -0.39 -13.94
C ILE A 129 -15.74 -0.34 -12.52
N GLU A 130 -16.42 0.74 -12.17
CA GLU A 130 -17.09 0.84 -10.87
C GLU A 130 -18.22 -0.18 -10.75
N ILE A 131 -18.96 -0.42 -11.84
CA ILE A 131 -20.00 -1.46 -11.93
C ILE A 131 -19.38 -2.86 -11.82
N SER A 132 -18.28 -3.14 -12.53
CA SER A 132 -17.63 -4.46 -12.43
C SER A 132 -17.08 -4.70 -11.02
N LEU A 133 -16.44 -3.69 -10.42
CA LEU A 133 -15.96 -3.76 -9.03
C LEU A 133 -17.10 -4.00 -8.04
N ALA A 134 -18.27 -3.37 -8.24
CA ALA A 134 -19.44 -3.57 -7.38
C ALA A 134 -20.04 -4.98 -7.52
N ARG A 135 -20.07 -5.54 -8.73
CA ARG A 135 -20.53 -6.90 -8.99
C ARG A 135 -19.62 -7.94 -8.34
N ASP A 136 -18.31 -7.74 -8.45
CA ASP A 136 -17.30 -8.69 -7.99
C ASP A 136 -16.97 -8.54 -6.49
N VAL A 137 -17.69 -7.69 -5.73
CA VAL A 137 -17.40 -7.49 -4.29
C VAL A 137 -17.51 -8.79 -3.52
N LYS A 138 -18.47 -9.66 -3.84
CA LYS A 138 -18.69 -10.90 -3.08
C LYS A 138 -17.47 -11.83 -3.17
N ASP A 139 -16.86 -11.91 -4.35
CA ASP A 139 -15.77 -12.84 -4.65
C ASP A 139 -14.38 -12.20 -4.46
N ASN A 140 -14.24 -10.90 -4.72
CA ASN A 140 -12.98 -10.15 -4.67
C ASN A 140 -13.11 -8.82 -3.91
N LYS A 141 -13.43 -8.92 -2.61
CA LYS A 141 -13.53 -7.77 -1.68
C LYS A 141 -12.30 -6.87 -1.70
N GLU A 142 -11.10 -7.44 -1.85
CA GLU A 142 -9.84 -6.70 -1.81
C GLU A 142 -9.68 -5.74 -2.99
N SER A 143 -10.16 -6.12 -4.19
CA SER A 143 -10.11 -5.23 -5.36
C SER A 143 -10.95 -3.95 -5.15
N PHE A 144 -12.12 -4.08 -4.52
CA PHE A 144 -13.01 -2.98 -4.20
C PHE A 144 -12.42 -2.05 -3.14
N TYR A 145 -11.97 -2.59 -1.99
CA TYR A 145 -11.34 -1.76 -0.95
C TYR A 145 -10.03 -1.13 -1.41
N ARG A 146 -9.28 -1.77 -2.31
CA ARG A 146 -8.13 -1.16 -2.97
C ARG A 146 -8.54 0.03 -3.86
N TYR A 147 -9.63 -0.09 -4.62
CA TYR A 147 -10.15 1.03 -5.41
C TYR A 147 -10.60 2.19 -4.52
N VAL A 148 -11.39 1.91 -3.48
CA VAL A 148 -11.88 2.92 -2.53
C VAL A 148 -10.73 3.61 -1.81
N SER A 149 -9.74 2.86 -1.32
CA SER A 149 -8.56 3.45 -0.68
C SER A 149 -7.74 4.29 -1.65
N GLU A 150 -7.56 3.86 -2.90
CA GLU A 150 -6.89 4.67 -3.93
C GLU A 150 -7.62 5.99 -4.25
N LYS A 151 -8.96 6.01 -4.17
CA LYS A 151 -9.77 7.23 -4.31
C LYS A 151 -9.76 8.12 -3.08
N ARG A 152 -9.74 7.53 -1.88
CA ARG A 152 -9.68 8.24 -0.60
C ARG A 152 -8.30 8.83 -0.33
N ARG A 153 -7.25 8.37 -1.01
CA ARG A 153 -5.93 9.01 -0.95
C ARG A 153 -6.03 10.45 -1.48
N MET A 154 -6.08 11.41 -0.57
CA MET A 154 -5.80 12.79 -0.90
C MET A 154 -4.39 12.89 -1.48
N ARG A 155 -4.21 13.72 -2.51
CA ARG A 155 -2.89 14.00 -3.11
C ARG A 155 -2.09 15.00 -2.28
N GLU A 156 -2.30 14.99 -0.97
CA GLU A 156 -1.76 15.99 -0.07
C GLU A 156 -0.59 15.34 0.66
N ASN A 157 0.60 15.56 0.11
CA ASN A 157 1.71 15.80 1.01
C ASN A 157 1.44 17.17 1.61
N VAL A 158 1.55 17.30 2.94
CA VAL A 158 1.57 18.62 3.56
C VAL A 158 2.68 19.42 2.88
N GLY A 159 2.30 20.56 2.32
CA GLY A 159 3.25 21.48 1.69
C GLY A 159 4.32 21.90 2.71
N PRO A 160 5.40 22.54 2.26
CA PRO A 160 6.37 23.11 3.18
C PRO A 160 5.65 23.98 4.22
N LEU A 161 5.99 23.77 5.49
CA LEU A 161 5.44 24.53 6.61
C LEU A 161 6.47 25.56 7.08
N TRP A 162 6.01 26.63 7.70
CA TRP A 162 6.89 27.53 8.44
C TRP A 162 6.87 27.12 9.90
N ASN A 163 8.03 27.01 10.52
CA ASN A 163 8.14 26.83 11.97
C ASN A 163 8.09 28.18 12.69
N GLU A 164 8.12 28.15 14.03
CA GLU A 164 8.09 29.35 14.86
C GLU A 164 9.36 30.21 14.71
N THR A 165 10.49 29.62 14.32
CA THR A 165 11.74 30.36 14.04
C THR A 165 11.74 31.05 12.67
N GLY A 166 10.70 30.85 11.86
CA GLY A 166 10.58 31.48 10.53
C GLY A 166 11.38 30.79 9.44
N ASP A 167 11.73 29.51 9.61
CA ASP A 167 12.39 28.67 8.61
C ASP A 167 11.38 27.79 7.85
N LEU A 168 11.72 27.47 6.59
CA LEU A 168 10.90 26.65 5.72
C LEU A 168 11.18 25.15 5.95
N VAL A 169 10.23 24.48 6.58
CA VAL A 169 10.29 23.04 6.88
C VAL A 169 9.78 22.22 5.71
N THR A 170 10.68 21.44 5.12
CA THR A 170 10.40 20.54 3.99
C THR A 170 10.42 19.04 4.32
N PRO A 171 11.20 18.54 5.30
CA PRO A 171 11.16 17.14 5.71
C PRO A 171 9.84 16.78 6.41
N ASP A 172 9.32 15.57 6.17
CA ASP A 172 8.02 15.16 6.72
C ASP A 172 8.03 14.95 8.25
N MET A 173 9.19 14.63 8.83
CA MET A 173 9.36 14.47 10.28
C MET A 173 9.24 15.80 11.01
N GLU A 174 10.00 16.81 10.56
CA GLU A 174 9.97 18.16 11.12
C GLU A 174 8.57 18.82 10.92
N LYS A 175 7.88 18.55 9.80
CA LYS A 175 6.49 18.99 9.63
C LYS A 175 5.56 18.40 10.69
N ALA A 176 5.75 17.13 11.05
CA ALA A 176 4.95 16.48 12.07
C ALA A 176 5.23 17.07 13.46
N GLU A 177 6.49 17.42 13.76
CA GLU A 177 6.88 18.11 14.99
C GLU A 177 6.25 19.50 15.08
N VAL A 178 6.37 20.33 14.04
CA VAL A 178 5.74 21.66 14.01
C VAL A 178 4.22 21.58 14.21
N LEU A 179 3.56 20.62 13.56
CA LEU A 179 2.13 20.40 13.75
C LEU A 179 1.78 19.90 15.15
N ASN A 180 2.61 19.02 15.72
CA ASN A 180 2.44 18.49 17.07
C ASN A 180 2.67 19.57 18.14
N ASP A 181 3.62 20.48 17.94
CA ASP A 181 3.88 21.61 18.84
C ASP A 181 2.72 22.59 18.84
N ILE A 182 2.16 22.90 17.65
CA ILE A 182 0.93 23.69 17.55
C ILE A 182 -0.23 22.96 18.24
N PHE A 183 -0.39 21.66 18.01
CA PHE A 183 -1.45 20.89 18.64
C PHE A 183 -1.29 20.87 20.17
N ALA A 184 -0.09 20.60 20.68
CA ALA A 184 0.24 20.66 22.08
C ALA A 184 -0.01 22.06 22.65
N SER A 185 0.39 23.13 21.97
CA SER A 185 0.14 24.52 22.39
C SER A 185 -1.36 24.81 22.57
N VAL A 186 -2.21 24.31 21.66
CA VAL A 186 -3.67 24.49 21.73
C VAL A 186 -4.31 23.61 22.82
N PHE A 187 -3.73 22.44 23.14
CA PHE A 187 -4.25 21.50 24.15
C PHE A 187 -3.59 21.62 25.53
N THR A 188 -2.48 22.33 25.67
CA THR A 188 -1.79 22.59 26.95
C THR A 188 -2.35 23.85 27.63
N GLY A 189 -3.63 24.14 27.38
CA GLY A 189 -4.42 25.08 28.16
C GLY A 189 -5.25 24.34 29.20
N LYS A 190 -4.65 24.06 30.37
CA LYS A 190 -5.27 23.52 31.61
C LYS A 190 -5.57 22.00 31.62
N CYS A 191 -4.56 21.20 31.94
CA CYS A 191 -4.76 19.94 32.68
C CYS A 191 -3.53 19.63 33.56
N LEU A 192 -3.25 20.50 34.53
CA LEU A 192 -2.43 20.15 35.69
C LEU A 192 -3.31 19.43 36.70
N SER A 193 -3.59 18.15 36.45
CA SER A 193 -4.04 17.15 37.43
C SER A 193 -4.50 15.94 36.64
N HIS A 194 -3.71 14.86 36.70
CA HIS A 194 -4.07 13.44 36.53
C HIS A 194 -2.88 12.70 35.93
N THR A 195 -1.77 12.68 36.69
CA THR A 195 -0.80 11.58 36.57
C THR A 195 -1.45 10.36 37.21
N ALA A 196 -2.22 9.59 36.43
CA ALA A 196 -2.71 8.29 36.85
C ALA A 196 -1.54 7.30 36.78
N GLN A 197 -1.12 6.79 37.93
CA GLN A 197 -0.16 5.70 38.00
C GLN A 197 -0.74 4.45 37.34
N VAL A 198 0.05 3.83 36.46
CA VAL A 198 -0.23 2.52 35.89
C VAL A 198 0.11 1.49 36.97
N THR A 199 -0.89 0.79 37.48
CA THR A 199 -0.71 -0.38 38.33
C THR A 199 -0.36 -1.58 37.47
N GLU A 200 0.79 -2.21 37.77
CA GLU A 200 1.24 -3.45 37.14
C GLU A 200 0.20 -4.57 37.35
N GLY A 201 -0.37 -5.04 36.24
CA GLY A 201 -1.26 -6.19 36.21
C GLY A 201 -0.50 -7.46 36.55
N LYS A 202 -0.76 -7.97 37.76
CA LYS A 202 -0.27 -9.23 38.31
C LYS A 202 -0.53 -10.39 37.35
N GLY A 203 0.54 -10.93 36.74
CA GLY A 203 0.49 -12.12 35.90
C GLY A 203 0.00 -13.32 36.70
N ARG A 204 -1.16 -13.88 36.30
CA ARG A 204 -1.64 -15.17 36.82
C ARG A 204 -1.03 -16.31 36.03
N GLY A 205 -0.72 -17.37 36.78
CA GLY A 205 0.13 -18.48 36.38
C GLY A 205 -0.39 -19.27 35.19
N TRP A 206 0.58 -19.73 34.40
CA TRP A 206 0.37 -20.73 33.37
C TRP A 206 0.52 -22.08 34.06
N GLU A 207 -0.59 -22.67 34.51
CA GLU A 207 -0.62 -24.09 34.85
C GLU A 207 -0.63 -24.90 33.56
N SER A 208 0.22 -25.92 33.53
CA SER A 208 0.52 -26.82 32.43
C SER A 208 -0.75 -27.40 31.78
N ALA A 209 -1.15 -26.82 30.66
CA ALA A 209 -1.97 -27.51 29.67
C ALA A 209 -1.02 -28.27 28.74
N GLU A 210 -1.30 -29.55 28.49
CA GLU A 210 -0.62 -30.31 27.43
C GLU A 210 -0.64 -29.49 26.13
N PRO A 211 0.49 -29.39 25.40
CA PRO A 211 0.52 -28.63 24.17
C PRO A 211 -0.53 -29.20 23.22
N PRO A 212 -1.39 -28.35 22.62
CA PRO A 212 -2.38 -28.84 21.67
C PRO A 212 -1.66 -29.60 20.56
N THR A 213 -1.94 -30.90 20.48
CA THR A 213 -1.40 -31.75 19.43
C THR A 213 -2.11 -31.38 18.14
N VAL A 214 -1.46 -30.55 17.33
CA VAL A 214 -1.95 -30.14 16.01
C VAL A 214 -1.61 -31.24 15.02
N GLY A 215 -2.63 -31.90 14.46
CA GLY A 215 -2.48 -32.92 13.43
C GLY A 215 -2.10 -32.33 12.07
N GLU A 216 -1.35 -33.09 11.26
CA GLU A 216 -0.94 -32.67 9.91
C GLU A 216 -2.15 -32.36 9.01
N ASP A 217 -3.21 -33.16 9.13
CA ASP A 217 -4.49 -32.99 8.45
C ASP A 217 -5.13 -31.62 8.76
N GLN A 218 -5.05 -31.20 10.02
CA GLN A 218 -5.55 -29.92 10.47
C GLN A 218 -4.75 -28.75 9.88
N VAL A 219 -3.41 -28.84 9.89
CA VAL A 219 -2.53 -27.84 9.24
C VAL A 219 -2.80 -27.78 7.74
N GLN A 220 -2.95 -28.94 7.09
CA GLN A 220 -3.18 -29.04 5.66
C GLN A 220 -4.51 -28.40 5.24
N GLU A 221 -5.57 -28.56 6.04
CA GLU A 221 -6.85 -27.88 5.81
C GLU A 221 -6.73 -26.35 5.94
N TYR A 222 -6.02 -25.85 6.96
CA TYR A 222 -5.77 -24.41 7.11
C TYR A 222 -4.96 -23.84 5.94
N LEU A 223 -3.94 -24.57 5.47
CA LEU A 223 -3.14 -24.17 4.31
C LEU A 223 -3.97 -24.15 3.02
N ARG A 224 -4.88 -25.11 2.81
CA ARG A 224 -5.79 -25.13 1.66
C ARG A 224 -6.76 -23.94 1.64
N ASN A 225 -7.12 -23.43 2.81
CA ASN A 225 -8.05 -22.31 2.98
C ASN A 225 -7.36 -20.93 3.03
N LEU A 226 -6.04 -20.86 2.80
CA LEU A 226 -5.31 -19.60 2.75
C LEU A 226 -5.83 -18.71 1.61
N LYS A 227 -6.07 -17.45 1.96
CA LYS A 227 -6.50 -16.44 0.99
C LYS A 227 -5.29 -15.99 0.17
N VAL A 228 -5.13 -16.56 -1.01
CA VAL A 228 -4.03 -16.31 -1.97
C VAL A 228 -3.82 -14.82 -2.32
N HIS A 229 -4.83 -13.97 -2.11
CA HIS A 229 -4.75 -12.54 -2.40
C HIS A 229 -4.24 -11.67 -1.24
N LYS A 230 -4.02 -12.26 -0.07
CA LYS A 230 -3.58 -11.53 1.12
C LYS A 230 -2.19 -10.95 0.96
N SER A 231 -2.02 -9.74 1.47
CA SER A 231 -0.73 -9.07 1.53
C SER A 231 0.17 -9.69 2.60
N MET A 232 1.47 -9.62 2.35
CA MET A 232 2.56 -10.00 3.24
C MET A 232 2.41 -9.41 4.66
N GLY A 233 2.65 -10.24 5.67
CA GLY A 233 2.63 -9.86 7.08
C GLY A 233 3.89 -9.09 7.52
N PRO A 234 3.94 -8.60 8.78
CA PRO A 234 5.11 -7.93 9.36
C PRO A 234 6.32 -8.87 9.54
N ASP A 235 6.10 -10.17 9.44
CA ASP A 235 7.09 -11.24 9.42
C ASP A 235 7.66 -11.52 8.01
N GLU A 236 7.20 -10.78 7.00
CA GLU A 236 7.59 -10.85 5.59
C GLU A 236 7.17 -12.14 4.86
N SER A 237 6.26 -12.92 5.44
CA SER A 237 5.73 -14.13 4.83
C SER A 237 4.48 -13.84 3.98
N HIS A 238 4.35 -14.53 2.84
CA HIS A 238 3.19 -14.48 1.96
C HIS A 238 2.48 -15.85 1.95
N PRO A 239 1.13 -15.89 1.96
CA PRO A 239 0.36 -17.11 1.77
C PRO A 239 0.62 -17.83 0.45
#